data_AF-A0A1H0UC16-F1
#
_entry.id   AF-A0A1H0UC16-F1
#
_cell.length_a   1.000
_cell.length_b   1.000
_cell.length_c   1.000
_cell.angle_alpha   90.00
_cell.angle_beta   90.00
_cell.angle_gamma   90.00
#
_symmetry.space_group_name_H-M   'P 1'
#
loop_
_entity.id
_entity.type
_entity.pdbx_description
1 polymer ?
#
loop_
_entity_poly.entity_id
_entity_poly.type
_entity_poly.pdbx_seq_one_letter_code
_entity_poly.pdbx_strand_id
1 'polypeptide(L)'
;MLAEKWNTLIVVAFAIAALINALLASCFSFYYRKIPSGRLSHGQLRIKQGNATFEHRTNVFATALVLSLFNFRIYLGAALIWLVLNFLLLR
;
A
#
# COMPACT_ATOMS: atom_id res chain seq x y z
N MET A 1 -15.82 15.94 20.13
CA MET A 1 -14.48 16.34 19.67
C MET A 1 -13.42 15.23 19.73
N LEU A 2 -13.30 14.42 20.80
CA LEU A 2 -12.31 13.32 20.80
C LEU A 2 -12.59 12.27 19.71
N ALA A 3 -13.84 11.79 19.57
CA ALA A 3 -14.19 10.77 18.58
C ALA A 3 -13.91 11.19 17.11
N GLU A 4 -14.07 12.47 16.77
CA GLU A 4 -13.78 12.97 15.41
C GLU A 4 -12.28 12.92 15.08
N LYS A 5 -11.42 13.19 16.07
CA LYS A 5 -9.96 13.05 15.93
C LYS A 5 -9.55 11.59 15.71
N TRP A 6 -10.28 10.65 16.30
CA TRP A 6 -9.95 9.22 16.21
C TRP A 6 -10.30 8.65 14.84
N ASN A 7 -11.46 9.04 14.28
CA ASN A 7 -11.84 8.66 12.92
C ASN A 7 -10.88 9.23 11.88
N THR A 8 -10.49 10.51 12.01
CA THR A 8 -9.52 11.12 11.10
C THR A 8 -8.15 10.44 11.19
N LEU A 9 -7.68 10.09 12.39
CA LEU A 9 -6.41 9.36 12.55
C LEU A 9 -6.43 7.98 11.89
N ILE A 10 -7.53 7.23 11.98
CA ILE A 10 -7.66 5.92 11.32
C ILE A 10 -7.62 6.08 9.80
N VAL A 11 -8.37 7.06 9.26
CA VAL A 11 -8.42 7.32 7.81
C VAL A 11 -7.04 7.74 7.29
N VAL A 12 -6.33 8.60 8.02
CA VAL A 12 -4.97 9.02 7.67
C VAL A 12 -3.99 7.85 7.75
N ALA A 13 -4.05 7.03 8.80
CA ALA A 13 -3.21 5.85 8.95
C ALA A 13 -3.43 4.84 7.81
N PHE A 14 -4.69 4.65 7.41
CA PHE A 14 -5.04 3.83 6.25
C PHE A 14 -4.47 4.40 4.95
N ALA A 15 -4.66 5.71 4.70
CA ALA A 15 -4.14 6.36 3.51
C ALA A 15 -2.60 6.23 3.41
N ILE A 16 -1.90 6.41 4.53
CA ILE A 16 -0.44 6.26 4.59
C ILE A 16 -0.03 4.80 4.30
N ALA A 17 -0.67 3.82 4.95
CA ALA A 17 -0.39 2.41 4.71
C ALA A 17 -0.63 2.00 3.24
N ALA A 18 -1.74 2.48 2.66
CA ALA A 18 -2.10 2.23 1.27
C ALA A 18 -1.07 2.83 0.30
N LEU A 19 -0.66 4.08 0.54
CA LEU A 19 0.35 4.78 -0.28
C LEU A 19 1.70 4.08 -0.23
N ILE A 20 2.18 3.72 0.98
CA ILE A 20 3.45 3.00 1.15
C ILE A 20 3.39 1.66 0.41
N ASN A 21 2.30 0.91 0.58
CA ASN A 21 2.14 -0.38 -0.08
C ASN A 21 2.12 -0.23 -1.62
N ALA A 22 1.40 0.75 -2.15
CA ALA A 22 1.33 1.02 -3.58
C ALA A 22 2.68 1.46 -4.16
N LEU A 23 3.41 2.34 -3.45
CA LEU A 23 4.77 2.73 -3.83
C LEU A 23 5.70 1.52 -3.87
N LEU A 24 5.70 0.71 -2.80
CA LEU A 24 6.54 -0.47 -2.72
C LEU A 24 6.23 -1.46 -3.85
N ALA A 25 4.95 -1.69 -4.14
CA ALA A 25 4.51 -2.53 -5.25
C ALA A 25 5.00 -2.00 -6.61
N SER A 26 4.93 -0.69 -6.85
CA SER A 26 5.36 -0.08 -8.13
C SER A 26 6.88 -0.06 -8.35
N CYS A 27 7.66 0.02 -7.27
CA CYS A 27 9.11 0.24 -7.34
C CYS A 27 9.95 -1.01 -7.12
N PHE A 28 9.47 -1.98 -6.33
CA PHE A 28 10.28 -3.11 -5.90
C PHE A 28 9.80 -4.44 -6.49
N SER A 29 10.70 -5.12 -7.21
CA SER A 29 10.49 -6.46 -7.73
C SER A 29 10.25 -7.53 -6.65
N PHE A 30 10.68 -7.25 -5.41
CA PHE A 30 10.50 -8.14 -4.26
C PHE A 30 9.03 -8.51 -4.01
N TYR A 31 8.09 -7.59 -4.26
CA TYR A 31 6.66 -7.84 -4.11
C TYR A 31 6.15 -8.96 -5.01
N TYR A 32 6.78 -9.17 -6.16
CA TYR A 32 6.34 -10.11 -7.20
C TYR A 32 7.20 -11.38 -7.27
N ARG A 33 8.27 -11.46 -6.46
CA ARG A 33 9.25 -12.56 -6.52
C ARG A 33 8.59 -13.92 -6.32
N LYS A 34 7.68 -14.02 -5.35
CA LYS A 34 6.97 -15.27 -5.00
C LYS A 34 5.70 -15.52 -5.83
N ILE A 35 5.27 -14.56 -6.65
CA ILE A 35 4.04 -14.69 -7.44
C ILE A 35 4.38 -15.30 -8.80
N PRO A 36 3.69 -16.37 -9.23
CA PRO A 36 3.92 -16.98 -10.54
C PRO A 36 3.58 -15.99 -11.66
N SER A 37 4.38 -16.02 -12.73
CA SER A 37 4.31 -15.05 -13.82
C SER A 37 2.94 -14.98 -14.51
N GLY A 38 2.23 -16.11 -14.64
CA GLY A 38 0.90 -16.16 -15.25
C GLY A 38 -0.23 -15.50 -14.44
N ARG A 39 0.03 -15.09 -13.19
CA ARG A 39 -0.92 -14.36 -12.34
C ARG A 39 -0.60 -12.87 -12.22
N LEU A 40 0.48 -12.41 -12.84
CA LEU A 40 0.92 -11.02 -12.79
C LEU A 40 0.40 -10.28 -14.01
N SER A 41 -0.02 -9.02 -13.81
CA SER A 41 -0.34 -8.15 -14.95
C SER A 41 0.93 -7.82 -15.74
N HIS A 42 0.77 -7.38 -16.99
CA HIS A 42 1.91 -7.02 -17.84
C HIS A 42 2.84 -5.99 -17.18
N GLY A 43 2.29 -4.99 -16.47
CA GLY A 43 3.08 -4.01 -15.72
C GLY A 43 3.87 -4.63 -14.56
N GLN A 44 3.24 -5.52 -13.79
CA GLN A 44 3.90 -6.20 -12.66
C GLN A 44 5.00 -7.16 -13.12
N LEU A 45 4.80 -7.83 -14.27
CA LEU A 45 5.81 -8.67 -14.91
C LEU A 45 7.05 -7.86 -15.30
N ARG A 46 6.85 -6.70 -15.92
CA ARG A 46 7.94 -5.79 -16.30
C ARG A 46 8.71 -5.30 -15.08
N ILE A 47 8.03 -5.01 -13.97
CA ILE A 47 8.68 -4.63 -12.70
C ILE A 47 9.48 -5.81 -12.14
N LYS A 48 8.91 -7.00 -12.14
CA LYS A 48 9.60 -8.23 -11.71
C LYS A 48 10.86 -8.51 -12.54
N GLN A 49 10.82 -8.23 -13.84
CA GLN A 49 11.93 -8.41 -14.78
C GLN A 49 12.95 -7.25 -14.76
N GLY A 50 12.69 -6.17 -14.00
CA GLY A 50 13.56 -5.00 -13.94
C GLY A 50 13.50 -4.08 -15.17
N ASN A 51 12.59 -4.33 -16.12
CA ASN A 51 12.45 -3.56 -17.37
C ASN A 51 11.14 -2.76 -17.40
N ALA A 52 10.73 -2.20 -16.25
CA ALA A 52 9.52 -1.40 -16.13
C ALA A 52 9.77 0.07 -16.43
N THR A 53 9.09 0.58 -17.46
CA THR A 53 8.97 2.00 -17.79
C THR A 53 8.13 2.75 -16.76
N PHE A 54 8.19 4.08 -16.79
CA PHE A 54 7.42 4.94 -15.90
C PHE A 54 5.90 4.66 -15.98
N GLU A 55 5.36 4.47 -17.19
CA GLU A 55 3.96 4.13 -17.43
C GLU A 55 3.54 2.82 -16.76
N HIS A 56 4.40 1.80 -16.79
CA HIS A 56 4.13 0.54 -16.11
C HIS A 56 4.09 0.72 -14.59
N ARG A 57 5.00 1.53 -14.04
CA ARG A 57 5.06 1.80 -12.60
C ARG A 57 3.84 2.59 -12.13
N THR A 58 3.40 3.62 -12.86
CA THR A 58 2.21 4.41 -12.50
C THR A 58 0.93 3.60 -12.59
N ASN A 59 0.80 2.74 -13.60
CA ASN A 59 -0.36 1.85 -13.71
C ASN A 59 -0.41 0.82 -12.57
N VAL A 60 0.74 0.24 -12.22
CA VAL A 60 0.85 -0.68 -11.07
C VAL A 60 0.59 0.05 -9.75
N PHE A 61 1.04 1.29 -9.61
CA PHE A 61 0.74 2.13 -8.45
C PHE A 61 -0.76 2.37 -8.30
N ALA A 62 -1.44 2.83 -9.35
CA ALA A 62 -2.88 3.11 -9.32
C ALA A 62 -3.70 1.84 -9.01
N THR A 63 -3.39 0.73 -9.69
CA THR A 63 -4.07 -0.55 -9.44
C THR A 63 -3.82 -1.07 -8.03
N ALA A 64 -2.58 -1.01 -7.52
CA ALA A 64 -2.25 -1.40 -6.15
C ALA A 64 -2.94 -0.51 -5.10
N LEU A 65 -3.10 0.78 -5.39
CA LEU A 65 -3.78 1.73 -4.53
C LEU A 65 -5.29 1.47 -4.49
N VAL A 66 -5.94 1.13 -5.60
CA VAL A 66 -7.37 0.74 -5.58
C VAL A 66 -7.55 -0.61 -4.88
N LEU A 67 -6.69 -1.60 -5.19
CA LEU A 67 -6.71 -2.91 -4.53
C LEU A 67 -6.44 -2.82 -3.03
N SER A 68 -5.83 -1.74 -2.56
CA SER A 68 -5.54 -1.55 -1.14
C SER A 68 -6.81 -1.49 -0.28
N LEU A 69 -7.92 -0.99 -0.86
CA LEU A 69 -9.23 -0.92 -0.24
C LEU A 69 -9.83 -2.30 0.08
N PHE A 70 -9.35 -3.37 -0.55
CA PHE A 70 -9.89 -4.71 -0.34
C PHE A 70 -8.88 -5.65 0.34
N ASN A 71 -7.72 -5.12 0.74
CA ASN A 71 -6.64 -5.95 1.26
C ASN A 71 -6.54 -5.89 2.79
N PHE A 72 -6.93 -6.98 3.46
CA PHE A 72 -6.89 -7.11 4.92
C PHE A 72 -5.52 -6.79 5.54
N ARG A 73 -4.42 -7.06 4.82
CA ARG A 73 -3.06 -6.76 5.32
C ARG A 73 -2.82 -5.27 5.50
N ILE A 74 -3.44 -4.44 4.67
CA ILE A 74 -3.28 -2.99 4.73
C ILE A 74 -4.11 -2.42 5.88
N TYR A 75 -5.28 -2.99 6.14
CA TYR A 75 -6.07 -2.67 7.34
C TYR A 75 -5.31 -3.01 8.62
N LEU A 76 -4.63 -4.16 8.68
CA LEU A 76 -3.74 -4.49 9.80
C LEU A 76 -2.58 -3.48 9.95
N GLY A 77 -1.93 -3.13 8.84
CA GLY A 77 -0.88 -2.10 8.85
C GLY A 77 -1.38 -0.74 9.33
N ALA A 78 -2.56 -0.33 8.86
CA ALA A 78 -3.22 0.91 9.27
C ALA A 78 -3.55 0.91 10.77
N ALA A 79 -4.04 -0.22 11.31
CA ALA A 79 -4.32 -0.36 12.73
C ALA A 79 -3.06 -0.23 13.59
N LEU A 80 -1.92 -0.79 13.14
CA LEU A 80 -0.63 -0.64 13.83
C LEU A 80 -0.14 0.81 13.81
N ILE A 81 -0.18 1.47 12.64
CA ILE A 81 0.20 2.89 12.53
C ILE A 81 -0.70 3.74 13.43
N TRP A 82 -2.00 3.45 13.44
CA TRP A 82 -2.95 4.15 14.28
C TRP A 82 -2.65 3.97 15.78
N LEU A 83 -2.33 2.75 16.24
CA LEU A 83 -1.93 2.51 17.63
C LEU A 83 -0.67 3.32 18.02
N VAL A 84 0.33 3.37 17.14
CA VAL A 84 1.56 4.13 17.36
C VAL A 84 1.26 5.63 17.45
N LEU A 85 0.46 6.16 16.51
CA LEU A 85 0.04 7.56 16.52
C LEU A 85 -0.77 7.91 17.78
N ASN A 86 -1.66 7.02 18.21
CA ASN A 86 -2.46 7.20 19.41
C ASN A 86 -1.59 7.26 20.67
N PHE A 87 -0.61 6.35 20.78
CA PHE A 87 0.35 6.34 21.89
C PHE A 87 1.21 7.61 21.93
N LEU A 88 1.67 8.09 20.77
CA LEU A 88 2.44 9.33 20.65
C LEU A 88 1.65 10.58 21.02
N LEU A 89 0.35 10.62 20.70
CA LEU A 89 -0.52 11.78 20.94
C LEU A 89 -1.14 11.83 22.36
N LEU A 90 -1.15 10.71 23.08
CA LEU A 90 -1.59 10.62 24.48
C LEU A 90 -0.49 10.96 25.49
N ARG A 91 0.76 11.10 25.02
CA ARG A 91 1.90 11.57 25.80
C ARG A 91 2.01 13.08 25.74
#